data_AF-A0A0F9PIW2-F1
#
_entry.id   AF-A0A0F9PIW2-F1
#
_cell.length_a   1.000
_cell.length_b   1.000
_cell.length_c   1.000
_cell.angle_alpha   90.00
_cell.angle_beta   90.00
_cell.angle_gamma   90.00
#
_symmetry.space_group_name_H-M   'P 1'
#
loop_
_entity.id
_entity.type
_entity.pdbx_description
1 polymer ?
#
loop_
_entity_poly.entity_id
_entity_poly.type
_entity_poly.pdbx_seq_one_letter_code
_entity_poly.pdbx_strand_id
1 'polypeptide(L)'
;MYYEYVCPKCGHRFTVSKPMARAAEPQDCLECFGAAKRVYSPAVIHMNEWVAEGYRRTNEPPEELKPGIERIREQQAGSDIVSYPGAAAHRERGVQ
;
A
#
# COMPACT_ATOMS: atom_id res chain seq x y z
N MET A 1 15.64 4.85 3.44
CA MET A 1 14.20 4.68 3.17
C MET A 1 13.46 5.73 3.98
N TYR A 2 12.40 6.31 3.42
CA TYR A 2 11.63 7.38 4.05
C TYR A 2 10.39 6.80 4.72
N TYR A 3 10.08 7.30 5.92
CA TYR A 3 8.91 6.88 6.70
C TYR A 3 8.12 8.10 7.15
N GLU A 4 6.79 7.98 7.11
CA GLU A 4 5.87 9.01 7.59
C GLU A 4 5.60 8.85 9.09
N TYR A 5 5.61 9.98 9.79
CA TYR A 5 5.31 10.10 11.21
C TYR A 5 4.22 11.14 11.43
N VAL A 6 3.36 10.88 12.41
CA VAL A 6 2.31 11.81 12.86
C VAL A 6 2.48 12.04 14.36
N CYS A 7 2.54 13.30 14.76
CA CYS A 7 2.51 13.66 16.16
C CYS A 7 1.07 13.60 16.68
N PRO A 8 0.75 12.78 17.70
CA PRO A 8 -0.60 12.74 18.26
C PRO A 8 -0.95 13.98 19.09
N LYS A 9 0.05 14.78 19.51
CA LYS A 9 -0.18 15.99 20.31
C LYS A 9 -0.64 17.17 19.46
N CYS A 10 0.07 17.47 18.37
CA CYS A 10 -0.20 18.63 17.52
C CYS A 10 -0.72 18.27 16.12
N GLY A 11 -0.81 16.98 15.78
CA GLY A 11 -1.27 16.51 14.46
C GLY A 11 -0.26 16.70 13.33
N HIS A 12 0.91 17.29 13.59
CA HIS A 12 1.93 17.55 12.58
C HIS A 12 2.40 16.24 11.92
N ARG A 13 2.45 16.23 10.59
CA ARG A 13 2.88 15.10 9.76
C ARG A 13 4.20 15.43 9.08
N PHE A 14 5.14 14.50 9.11
CA PHE A 14 6.46 14.70 8.53
C PHE A 14 7.11 13.38 8.14
N THR A 15 8.16 13.47 7.33
CA THR A 15 8.85 12.31 6.77
C THR A 15 10.29 12.29 7.27
N VAL A 16 10.75 11.13 7.73
CA VAL A 16 12.12 10.94 8.23
C VAL A 16 12.82 9.83 7.46
N SER A 17 14.06 10.07 7.05
CA SER A 17 14.93 9.03 6.48
C SER A 17 15.60 8.24 7.59
N LYS A 18 15.38 6.91 7.64
CA LYS A 18 15.99 6.04 8.64
C LYS A 18 16.33 4.64 8.11
N PRO A 19 17.23 3.91 8.81
CA PRO A 19 17.39 2.47 8.60
C PRO A 19 16.10 1.71 8.90
N MET A 20 15.82 0.66 8.13
CA MET A 20 14.59 -0.13 8.29
C MET A 20 14.44 -0.77 9.67
N ALA A 21 15.55 -1.18 10.29
CA ALA A 21 15.58 -1.71 11.66
C ALA A 21 15.04 -0.72 12.71
N ARG A 22 15.13 0.60 12.45
CA ARG A 22 14.69 1.67 13.37
C ARG A 22 13.38 2.33 12.95
N ALA A 23 12.69 1.79 11.95
CA ALA A 23 11.47 2.40 11.42
C ALA A 23 10.30 2.38 12.43
N ALA A 24 10.28 1.45 13.38
CA ALA A 24 9.24 1.38 14.40
C ALA A 24 9.49 2.33 15.59
N GLU A 25 10.70 2.88 15.72
CA GLU A 25 11.04 3.77 16.83
C GLU A 25 10.28 5.10 16.71
N PRO A 26 9.74 5.64 17.84
CA PRO A 26 9.14 6.97 17.87
C PRO A 26 10.11 8.07 17.41
N GLN A 27 9.56 9.21 16.99
CA GLN A 27 10.34 10.39 16.65
C GLN A 27 9.86 11.65 17.34
N ASP A 28 10.79 12.54 17.66
CA ASP A 28 10.42 13.82 18.24
C ASP A 28 9.79 14.70 17.16
N CYS A 29 8.63 15.26 17.50
CA CYS A 29 7.97 16.23 16.65
C CYS A 29 8.73 17.56 16.67
N LEU A 30 9.05 18.10 15.50
CA LEU A 30 9.78 19.36 15.37
C LEU A 30 8.97 20.59 15.84
N GLU A 31 7.64 20.48 15.92
CA GLU A 31 6.75 21.59 16.31
C GLU A 31 6.47 21.65 17.81
N CYS A 32 6.30 20.49 18.46
CA CYS A 32 5.85 20.44 19.86
C CYS A 32 6.71 19.56 20.76
N PHE A 33 7.81 19.01 20.23
CA PHE A 33 8.72 18.08 20.93
C PHE A 33 8.02 16.86 21.54
N GLY A 34 6.80 16.56 21.09
CA GLY A 34 6.06 15.36 21.48
C GLY A 34 6.51 14.14 20.70
N ALA A 35 6.37 12.95 21.30
CA ALA A 35 6.65 11.69 20.64
C ALA A 35 5.64 11.40 19.50
N ALA A 36 6.09 11.56 18.26
CA ALA A 36 5.41 11.19 17.04
C ALA A 36 5.55 9.68 16.78
N LYS A 37 4.47 9.09 16.26
CA LYS A 37 4.40 7.67 15.93
C LYS A 37 4.47 7.50 14.41
N ARG A 38 5.13 6.43 13.97
CA ARG A 38 5.12 6.05 12.56
C ARG A 38 3.69 5.71 12.16
N VAL A 39 3.26 6.24 11.02
CA VAL A 39 2.04 5.81 10.34
C VAL A 39 2.41 5.05 9.09
N TYR A 40 1.64 4.01 8.82
CA TYR A 40 1.68 3.31 7.56
C TYR A 40 0.61 3.96 6.69
N SER A 41 1.00 4.89 5.82
CA SER A 41 0.08 5.30 4.77
C SER A 41 -0.16 4.09 3.86
N PRO A 42 -1.42 3.76 3.51
CA PRO A 42 -1.70 2.79 2.47
C PRO A 42 -1.22 3.40 1.15
N ALA A 43 0.08 3.26 0.88
CA ALA A 43 0.81 3.79 -0.26
C ALA A 43 0.08 4.95 -0.97
N VAL A 44 0.09 6.14 -0.36
CA VAL A 44 -0.10 7.33 -1.20
C VAL A 44 1.20 7.44 -1.96
N ILE A 45 1.25 6.79 -3.12
CA ILE A 45 2.30 7.01 -4.10
C ILE A 45 2.17 8.49 -4.45
N HIS A 46 2.96 9.33 -3.78
CA HIS A 46 3.26 10.67 -4.25
C HIS A 46 4.09 10.45 -5.52
N MET A 47 3.42 10.11 -6.62
CA MET A 47 4.00 10.31 -7.94
C MET A 47 4.14 11.82 -8.05
N ASN A 48 5.35 12.31 -7.85
CA ASN A 48 5.71 13.66 -8.22
C ASN A 48 5.11 13.91 -9.61
N GLU A 49 4.23 14.90 -9.69
CA GLU A 49 3.42 15.27 -10.84
C GLU A 49 4.13 15.04 -12.17
N TRP A 50 3.75 13.97 -12.87
CA TRP A 50 3.52 13.92 -14.32
C TRP A 50 2.52 12.78 -14.59
N VAL A 51 1.39 12.77 -13.88
CA VAL A 51 0.24 12.00 -14.36
C VAL A 51 -0.38 12.88 -15.43
N ALA A 52 -0.20 12.51 -16.70
CA ALA A 52 -0.75 13.26 -17.83
C ALA A 52 -2.22 13.61 -17.56
N GLU A 53 -2.56 14.88 -17.78
CA GLU A 53 -3.92 15.40 -17.72
C GLU A 53 -4.83 14.50 -18.58
N GLY A 54 -5.70 13.72 -17.94
CA GLY A 54 -6.58 12.76 -18.62
C GLY A 54 -6.55 11.32 -18.09
N TYR A 55 -5.67 10.95 -17.16
CA TYR A 55 -5.69 9.61 -16.57
C TYR A 55 -6.93 9.39 -15.69
N ARG A 56 -7.94 8.67 -16.21
CA ARG A 56 -9.06 8.17 -15.41
C ARG A 56 -8.70 6.81 -14.82
N ARG A 57 -8.87 6.65 -13.51
CA ARG A 57 -8.88 5.32 -12.89
C ARG A 57 -10.13 4.59 -13.39
N THR A 58 -9.95 3.66 -14.34
CA THR A 58 -10.99 2.74 -14.75
C THR A 58 -10.71 1.37 -14.14
N ASN A 59 -11.76 0.71 -13.64
CA ASN A 59 -11.67 -0.69 -13.21
C ASN A 59 -11.78 -1.66 -14.40
N GLU A 60 -12.06 -1.13 -15.59
CA GLU A 60 -12.18 -1.91 -16.82
C GLU A 60 -10.79 -2.14 -17.41
N PRO A 61 -10.41 -3.40 -17.67
CA PRO A 61 -9.15 -3.70 -18.33
C PRO A 61 -9.19 -3.18 -19.78
N PRO A 62 -8.10 -2.58 -20.28
CA PRO A 62 -7.95 -2.19 -21.69
C PRO A 62 -8.30 -3.35 -22.63
N GLU A 63 -8.98 -3.06 -23.75
CA GLU A 63 -9.44 -4.11 -24.68
C GLU A 63 -8.30 -4.99 -25.20
N GLU A 64 -7.15 -4.37 -25.44
CA GLU A 64 -5.92 -5.01 -25.90
C GLU A 64 -5.40 -6.10 -24.93
N LEU A 65 -5.71 -5.97 -23.63
CA LEU A 65 -5.27 -6.89 -22.60
C LEU A 65 -6.29 -8.00 -22.30
N LYS A 66 -7.54 -7.90 -22.80
CA LYS A 66 -8.59 -8.91 -22.60
C LYS A 66 -8.14 -10.33 -23.03
N PRO A 67 -7.50 -10.54 -24.20
CA PRO A 67 -7.08 -11.88 -24.63
C PRO A 67 -5.94 -12.48 -23.78
N GLY A 68 -5.14 -11.62 -23.14
CA GLY A 68 -4.11 -12.05 -22.20
C GLY A 68 -4.70 -12.48 -20.86
N ILE A 69 -5.68 -11.71 -20.37
CA ILE A 69 -6.42 -12.01 -19.13
C ILE A 69 -7.20 -13.31 -19.26
N GLU A 70 -7.85 -13.55 -20.41
CA GLU A 70 -8.56 -14.81 -20.69
C GLU A 70 -7.62 -16.02 -20.67
N ARG A 71 -6.46 -15.93 -21.35
CA ARG A 71 -5.44 -16.99 -21.30
C ARG A 71 -4.94 -17.29 -19.89
N ILE A 72 -4.71 -16.26 -19.08
CA ILE A 72 -4.30 -16.44 -17.67
C ILE A 72 -5.41 -17.13 -16.86
N ARG A 73 -6.67 -16.75 -17.07
CA ARG A 73 -7.82 -17.37 -16.39
C ARG A 73 -8.00 -18.83 -16.78
N GLU A 74 -7.84 -19.18 -18.05
CA GLU A 74 -7.91 -20.56 -18.53
C GLU A 74 -6.77 -21.41 -17.96
N GLN A 75 -5.55 -20.87 -17.92
CA GLN A 75 -4.41 -21.52 -17.27
C GLN A 75 -4.63 -21.70 -15.76
N GLN A 76 -5.28 -20.75 -15.09
CA GLN A 76 -5.66 -20.85 -13.68
C GLN A 76 -6.80 -21.85 -13.43
N ALA A 77 -7.74 -21.98 -14.36
CA ALA A 77 -8.84 -22.94 -14.27
C ALA A 77 -8.38 -24.40 -14.48
N GLY A 78 -7.30 -24.60 -15.24
CA GLY A 78 -6.69 -25.91 -15.49
C GLY A 78 -5.46 -26.23 -14.63
N SER A 79 -5.00 -25.30 -13.79
CA SER A 79 -3.88 -25.57 -12.89
C SER A 79 -4.41 -25.91 -11.49
N ASP A 80 -3.93 -27.04 -10.96
CA ASP A 80 -3.97 -27.37 -9.54
C ASP A 80 -3.06 -26.40 -8.76
N ILE A 81 -3.31 -25.10 -8.85
CA ILE A 81 -2.75 -24.14 -7.92
C ILE A 81 -3.36 -24.50 -6.57
N VAL A 82 -2.62 -25.30 -5.81
CA VAL A 82 -2.81 -25.45 -4.37
C VAL A 82 -2.71 -24.05 -3.80
N SER A 83 -3.86 -23.39 -3.62
CA SER A 83 -3.96 -22.17 -2.84
C SER A 83 -3.33 -22.49 -1.51
N TYR A 84 -2.19 -21.85 -1.21
CA TYR A 84 -1.53 -21.97 0.08
C TYR A 84 -2.61 -21.83 1.16
N PRO A 85 -2.79 -22.79 2.08
CA PRO A 85 -3.93 -22.83 2.98
C PRO A 85 -4.09 -21.56 3.86
N GLY A 86 -3.03 -20.74 3.97
CA GLY A 86 -3.06 -19.44 4.63
C GLY A 86 -3.91 -18.37 3.91
N ALA A 87 -4.04 -18.40 2.58
CA ALA A 87 -4.75 -17.35 1.84
C ALA A 87 -6.28 -17.45 1.98
N ALA A 88 -6.83 -18.67 2.07
CA ALA A 88 -8.25 -18.90 2.33
C ALA A 88 -8.60 -18.57 3.79
N ALA A 89 -7.75 -18.96 4.75
CA ALA A 89 -7.95 -18.69 6.18
C ALA A 89 -7.95 -17.18 6.54
N HIS A 90 -7.32 -16.33 5.73
CA HIS A 90 -7.35 -14.88 5.91
C HIS A 90 -8.62 -14.20 5.38
N ARG A 91 -9.36 -14.80 4.45
CA ARG A 91 -10.63 -14.23 3.95
C ARG A 91 -11.76 -14.37 4.94
N GLU A 92 -11.82 -15.45 5.70
CA GLU A 92 -12.89 -15.70 6.67
C GLU A 92 -12.80 -14.83 7.94
N ARG A 93 -11.60 -14.38 8.32
CA ARG A 93 -11.41 -13.51 9.50
C ARG A 93 -11.66 -12.02 9.25
N GLY A 94 -11.97 -11.63 8.01
CA GLY A 94 -12.26 -10.23 7.65
C GLY A 94 -13.74 -9.85 7.66
N VAL A 95 -14.64 -10.76 8.02
CA VAL A 95 -16.12 -10.57 7.96
C VAL A 95 -16.78 -10.86 9.32
N GLN A 96 -16.10 -10.52 10.42
CA GLN A 96 -16.74 -10.43 11.75
C GLN A 96 -16.49 -9.05 12.35
#